data_AF-A0AA42DM09-F1
#
_entry.id   AF-A0AA42DM09-F1
#
_cell.length_a   1.000
_cell.length_b   1.000
_cell.length_c   1.000
_cell.angle_alpha   90.00
_cell.angle_beta   90.00
_cell.angle_gamma   90.00
#
_symmetry.space_group_name_H-M   'P 1'
#
loop_
_entity.id
_entity.type
_entity.pdbx_description
1 polymer ?
#
loop_
_entity_poly.entity_id
_entity_poly.type
_entity_poly.pdbx_seq_one_letter_code
_entity_poly.pdbx_strand_id
1 'polypeptide(L)'
;QMEIVKDAMLLDHDSWRKDCNNIINKVAKERGGTRETYQQVREEVYSLVQQRAGANLKQRVINKQDRLRREGASKTKVDKVCQIDVIAEDKRLKEIYIAVVKELAVKYGVA
;
A
#
# COMPACT_ATOMS: atom_id res chain seq x y z
N GLN A 1 -26.20 4.50 15.66
CA GLN A 1 -24.97 3.96 16.25
C GLN A 1 -24.10 3.39 15.15
N MET A 2 -22.79 3.64 15.23
CA MET A 2 -21.76 3.22 14.26
C MET A 2 -21.90 1.74 13.88
N GLU A 3 -22.17 1.48 12.60
CA GLU A 3 -22.33 0.12 12.11
C GLU A 3 -21.00 -0.66 12.18
N ILE A 4 -21.12 -1.82 12.82
CA ILE A 4 -20.11 -2.81 13.16
C ILE A 4 -19.71 -3.61 11.91
N VAL A 5 -19.31 -2.91 10.84
CA VAL A 5 -18.88 -3.54 9.57
C VAL A 5 -17.46 -3.17 9.15
N LYS A 6 -16.76 -2.33 9.92
CA LYS A 6 -15.38 -1.92 9.61
C LYS A 6 -14.31 -2.96 9.96
N ASP A 7 -14.67 -4.02 10.69
CA ASP A 7 -13.73 -4.92 11.38
C ASP A 7 -13.41 -6.24 10.67
N ALA A 8 -14.18 -6.65 9.66
CA ALA A 8 -13.96 -7.96 9.02
C ALA A 8 -12.64 -8.08 8.23
N MET A 9 -11.98 -6.97 7.89
CA MET A 9 -10.66 -6.96 7.25
C MET A 9 -9.49 -6.77 8.23
N LEU A 10 -9.75 -6.57 9.53
CA LEU A 10 -8.72 -6.19 10.50
C LEU A 10 -7.98 -7.37 11.14
N LEU A 11 -8.33 -8.63 10.84
CA LEU A 11 -7.81 -9.78 11.60
C LEU A 11 -6.88 -10.74 10.85
N ASP A 12 -6.74 -10.66 9.53
CA ASP A 12 -5.71 -11.43 8.82
C ASP A 12 -4.48 -10.56 8.57
N HIS A 13 -3.48 -10.72 9.45
CA HIS A 13 -2.21 -9.98 9.42
C HIS A 13 -1.45 -10.14 8.08
N ASP A 14 -1.86 -11.10 7.24
CA ASP A 14 -1.27 -11.46 5.95
C ASP A 14 -2.12 -11.04 4.72
N SER A 15 -3.47 -10.95 4.83
CA SER A 15 -4.34 -10.76 3.65
C SER A 15 -4.43 -9.31 3.16
N TRP A 16 -4.11 -8.32 4.01
CA TRP A 16 -4.32 -6.89 3.73
C TRP A 16 -3.69 -6.43 2.41
N ARG A 17 -2.55 -7.00 2.01
CA ARG A 17 -1.91 -6.68 0.72
C ARG A 17 -2.79 -7.08 -0.45
N LYS A 18 -3.35 -8.30 -0.40
CA LYS A 18 -4.23 -8.84 -1.44
C LYS A 18 -5.53 -8.06 -1.47
N ASP A 19 -6.11 -7.76 -0.32
CA ASP A 19 -7.35 -7.00 -0.20
C ASP A 19 -7.20 -5.58 -0.74
N CYS A 20 -6.14 -4.88 -0.34
CA CYS A 20 -5.85 -3.54 -0.86
C CYS A 20 -5.59 -3.56 -2.38
N ASN A 21 -4.85 -4.55 -2.88
CA ASN A 21 -4.60 -4.68 -4.32
C ASN A 21 -5.89 -4.96 -5.10
N ASN A 22 -6.80 -5.77 -4.56
CA ASN A 22 -8.11 -6.01 -5.18
C ASN A 22 -8.94 -4.73 -5.25
N ILE A 23 -8.97 -3.94 -4.18
CA ILE A 23 -9.66 -2.64 -4.16
C ILE A 23 -9.05 -1.68 -5.18
N ILE A 24 -7.72 -1.52 -5.19
CA ILE A 24 -7.00 -0.68 -6.15
C ILE A 24 -7.32 -1.08 -7.59
N ASN A 25 -7.37 -2.38 -7.87
CA ASN A 25 -7.69 -2.88 -9.20
C ASN A 25 -9.15 -2.61 -9.58
N LYS A 26 -10.10 -2.73 -8.65
CA LYS A 26 -11.50 -2.34 -8.88
C LYS A 26 -11.61 -0.85 -9.18
N VAL A 27 -10.97 0.00 -8.37
CA VAL A 27 -10.93 1.46 -8.62
C VAL A 27 -10.36 1.77 -10.01
N ALA A 28 -9.24 1.14 -10.37
CA ALA A 28 -8.61 1.35 -11.67
C ALA A 28 -9.49 0.87 -12.83
N LYS A 29 -10.23 -0.22 -12.65
CA LYS A 29 -11.20 -0.73 -13.61
C LYS A 29 -12.34 0.27 -13.84
N GLU A 30 -12.92 0.81 -12.77
CA GLU A 30 -13.99 1.82 -12.87
C GLU A 30 -13.51 3.13 -13.51
N ARG A 31 -12.24 3.51 -13.32
CA ARG A 31 -11.66 4.72 -13.93
C ARG A 31 -11.26 4.56 -15.41
N GLY A 32 -11.50 3.40 -16.02
CA GLY A 32 -11.26 3.16 -17.44
C GLY A 32 -10.47 1.89 -17.75
N GLY A 33 -9.87 1.23 -16.76
CA GLY A 33 -9.30 -0.11 -16.90
C GLY A 33 -8.07 -0.22 -17.81
N THR A 34 -7.42 0.87 -18.19
CA THR A 34 -6.17 0.86 -18.99
C THR A 34 -4.95 0.72 -18.08
N ARG A 35 -3.82 0.24 -18.65
CA ARG A 35 -2.54 0.10 -17.93
C ARG A 35 -2.13 1.39 -17.20
N GLU A 36 -2.32 2.53 -17.85
CA GLU A 36 -2.01 3.85 -17.30
C GLU A 36 -2.91 4.17 -16.09
N THR A 37 -4.21 3.86 -16.15
CA THR A 37 -5.12 4.07 -15.02
C THR A 37 -4.70 3.24 -13.80
N TYR A 38 -4.29 1.98 -13.98
CA TYR A 38 -3.76 1.18 -12.86
C TYR A 38 -2.52 1.80 -12.22
N GLN A 39 -1.63 2.35 -13.05
CA GLN A 39 -0.43 3.01 -12.56
C GLN A 39 -0.78 4.29 -11.80
N GLN A 40 -1.64 5.15 -12.36
CA GLN A 40 -2.08 6.39 -11.75
C GLN A 40 -2.77 6.17 -10.40
N VAL A 41 -3.66 5.17 -10.29
CA VAL A 41 -4.33 4.85 -9.01
C VAL A 41 -3.33 4.40 -7.96
N ARG A 42 -2.33 3.60 -8.34
CA ARG A 42 -1.26 3.19 -7.41
C ARG A 42 -0.40 4.37 -6.97
N GLU A 43 -0.03 5.24 -7.90
CA GLU A 43 0.72 6.46 -7.60
C GLU A 43 -0.08 7.41 -6.68
N GLU A 44 -1.38 7.57 -6.91
CA GLU A 44 -2.28 8.34 -6.04
C GLU A 44 -2.29 7.77 -4.62
N VAL A 45 -2.44 6.45 -4.45
CA VAL A 45 -2.40 5.79 -3.14
C VAL A 45 -1.06 6.05 -2.43
N TYR A 46 0.07 5.80 -3.08
CA TYR A 46 1.37 6.01 -2.45
C TYR A 46 1.66 7.49 -2.18
N SER A 47 1.16 8.41 -2.98
CA SER A 47 1.27 9.85 -2.75
C SER A 47 0.50 10.27 -1.49
N LEU A 48 -0.77 9.85 -1.38
CA LEU A 48 -1.63 10.12 -0.23
C LEU A 48 -1.05 9.55 1.07
N VAL A 49 -0.47 8.34 1.00
CA VAL A 49 0.21 7.71 2.15
C VAL A 49 1.41 8.55 2.60
N GLN A 50 2.25 8.99 1.66
CA GLN A 50 3.41 9.83 1.98
C GLN A 50 2.99 11.18 2.57
N GLN A 51 1.95 11.81 2.00
CA GLN A 51 1.40 13.07 2.48
C GLN A 51 0.84 12.94 3.90
N ARG A 52 0.02 11.91 4.18
CA ARG A 52 -0.60 11.71 5.50
C ARG A 52 0.40 11.26 6.56
N ALA A 53 1.38 10.44 6.17
CA ALA A 53 2.41 9.97 7.10
C ALA A 53 3.54 10.99 7.32
N GLY A 54 3.70 11.99 6.44
CA GLY A 54 4.89 12.84 6.40
C GLY A 54 6.16 12.01 6.17
N ALA A 55 6.06 10.96 5.36
CA ALA A 55 7.12 9.96 5.18
C ALA A 55 7.61 9.92 3.73
N ASN A 56 8.91 9.72 3.54
CA ASN A 56 9.50 9.47 2.23
C ASN A 56 9.69 7.96 2.03
N LEU A 57 8.78 7.33 1.27
CA LEU A 57 8.82 5.87 1.05
C LEU A 57 10.02 5.46 0.20
N LYS A 58 10.44 6.30 -0.75
CA LYS A 58 11.63 6.02 -1.59
C LYS A 58 12.89 5.95 -0.74
N GLN A 59 13.09 6.92 0.16
CA GLN A 59 14.23 6.92 1.08
C GLN A 59 14.23 5.68 1.98
N ARG A 60 13.07 5.29 2.50
CA ARG A 60 12.97 4.09 3.34
C ARG A 60 13.27 2.80 2.57
N VAL A 61 12.92 2.70 1.29
CA VAL A 61 13.33 1.57 0.43
C VAL A 61 14.85 1.52 0.31
N ILE A 62 15.50 2.66 0.04
CA ILE A 62 16.96 2.75 -0.05
C ILE A 62 17.62 2.32 1.27
N ASN A 63 17.12 2.82 2.41
CA ASN A 63 17.64 2.46 3.73
C ASN A 63 17.47 0.95 4.02
N LYS A 64 16.36 0.34 3.59
CA LYS A 64 16.12 -1.10 3.72
C LYS A 64 17.06 -1.91 2.83
N GLN A 65 17.26 -1.49 1.59
CA GLN A 65 18.22 -2.12 0.68
C GLN A 65 19.63 -2.06 1.25
N ASP A 66 20.04 -0.91 1.80
CA ASP A 66 21.34 -0.74 2.45
C ASP A 66 21.52 -1.65 3.67
N ARG A 67 20.49 -1.75 4.53
CA ARG A 67 20.47 -2.71 5.64
C ARG A 67 20.67 -4.15 5.15
N LEU A 68 19.92 -4.59 4.15
CA LEU A 68 20.04 -5.94 3.61
C LEU A 68 21.42 -6.21 2.98
N ARG A 69 22.04 -5.20 2.33
CA ARG A 69 23.42 -5.33 1.82
C ARG A 69 24.41 -5.54 2.96
N ARG A 70 24.29 -4.78 4.05
CA ARG A 70 25.14 -4.94 5.24
C ARG A 70 24.96 -6.29 5.94
N GLU A 71 23.74 -6.84 5.89
CA GLU A 71 23.41 -8.16 6.42
C GLU A 71 23.86 -9.33 5.51
N GLY A 72 24.49 -9.04 4.36
CA GLY A 72 24.97 -10.07 3.43
C GLY A 72 23.87 -10.72 2.60
N ALA A 73 22.70 -10.09 2.45
CA ALA A 73 21.63 -10.61 1.61
C ALA A 73 22.05 -10.67 0.13
N SER A 74 21.51 -11.64 -0.61
CA SER A 74 21.75 -11.77 -2.05
C SER A 74 21.28 -10.54 -2.82
N LYS A 75 21.96 -10.22 -3.93
CA LYS A 75 21.61 -9.09 -4.82
C LYS A 75 20.12 -9.11 -5.21
N THR A 76 19.59 -10.29 -5.56
CA THR A 76 18.18 -10.47 -5.93
C THR A 76 17.22 -10.11 -4.79
N LYS A 77 17.57 -10.42 -3.53
CA LYS A 77 16.72 -10.09 -2.37
C LYS A 77 16.71 -8.58 -2.10
N VAL A 78 17.85 -7.91 -2.30
CA VAL A 78 17.96 -6.45 -2.16
C VAL A 78 17.18 -5.74 -3.28
N ASP A 79 17.31 -6.20 -4.51
CA ASP A 79 16.69 -5.55 -5.68
C ASP A 79 15.16 -5.63 -5.65
N LYS A 80 14.62 -6.74 -5.12
CA LYS A 80 13.17 -6.96 -4.99
C LYS A 80 12.47 -6.13 -3.92
N VAL A 81 13.20 -5.34 -3.11
CA VAL A 81 12.60 -4.52 -2.06
C VAL A 81 11.70 -3.44 -2.67
N CYS A 82 10.42 -3.44 -2.29
CA CYS A 82 9.43 -2.49 -2.77
C CYS A 82 8.87 -1.59 -1.65
N GLN A 83 8.16 -0.53 -2.03
CA GLN A 83 7.52 0.40 -1.09
C GLN A 83 6.54 -0.31 -0.14
N ILE A 84 5.77 -1.28 -0.64
CA ILE A 84 4.84 -2.07 0.16
C ILE A 84 5.55 -2.90 1.26
N ASP A 85 6.82 -3.29 1.05
CA ASP A 85 7.63 -4.01 2.04
C ASP A 85 8.10 -3.12 3.17
N VAL A 86 8.37 -1.86 2.87
CA VAL A 86 8.66 -0.85 3.89
C VAL A 86 7.41 -0.49 4.67
N ILE A 87 6.26 -0.38 4.00
CA ILE A 87 4.96 -0.13 4.65
C ILE A 87 4.59 -1.29 5.57
N ALA A 88 4.88 -2.53 5.17
CA ALA A 88 4.57 -3.70 5.97
C ALA A 88 5.36 -3.79 7.29
N GLU A 89 6.58 -3.25 7.32
CA GLU A 89 7.46 -3.21 8.50
C GLU A 89 7.09 -2.11 9.51
N ASP A 90 6.32 -1.10 9.10
CA ASP A 90 5.94 0.03 9.94
C ASP A 90 4.42 0.01 10.19
N LYS A 91 4.03 -0.28 11.44
CA LYS A 91 2.61 -0.40 11.83
C LYS A 91 1.81 0.85 11.45
N ARG A 92 2.37 2.04 11.70
CA ARG A 92 1.69 3.31 11.39
C ARG A 92 1.52 3.48 9.89
N LEU A 93 2.54 3.18 9.08
CA LEU A 93 2.42 3.25 7.62
C LEU A 93 1.40 2.25 7.07
N LYS A 94 1.36 1.03 7.63
CA LYS A 94 0.37 0.01 7.26
C LYS A 94 -1.05 0.49 7.52
N GLU A 95 -1.33 1.02 8.71
CA GLU A 95 -2.65 1.55 9.05
C GLU A 95 -3.06 2.72 8.15
N ILE A 96 -2.14 3.65 7.87
CA ILE A 96 -2.37 4.76 6.95
C ILE A 96 -2.66 4.26 5.53
N TYR A 97 -1.91 3.26 5.05
CA TYR A 97 -2.12 2.69 3.72
C TYR A 97 -3.49 2.05 3.58
N ILE A 98 -3.91 1.24 4.56
CA ILE A 98 -5.23 0.62 4.57
C ILE A 98 -6.32 1.69 4.61
N ALA A 99 -6.16 2.74 5.43
CA ALA A 99 -7.12 3.84 5.50
C ALA A 99 -7.27 4.56 4.16
N VAL A 100 -6.15 4.91 3.50
CA VAL A 100 -6.14 5.56 2.19
C VAL A 100 -6.84 4.71 1.14
N VAL A 101 -6.55 3.41 1.09
CA VAL A 101 -7.18 2.50 0.11
C VAL A 101 -8.70 2.37 0.36
N LYS A 102 -9.13 2.32 1.63
CA LYS A 102 -10.56 2.31 1.99
C LYS A 102 -11.25 3.62 1.59
N GLU A 103 -10.63 4.76 1.84
CA GLU A 103 -11.15 6.08 1.43
C GLU A 103 -11.29 6.15 -0.10
N LEU A 104 -10.31 5.60 -0.83
CA LEU A 104 -10.37 5.49 -2.29
C LEU A 104 -11.53 4.60 -2.74
N ALA A 105 -11.75 3.46 -2.07
CA ALA A 105 -12.86 2.57 -2.38
C ALA A 105 -14.22 3.27 -2.28
N VAL A 106 -14.42 4.04 -1.20
CA VAL A 106 -15.64 4.82 -0.97
C VAL A 106 -15.80 5.92 -2.02
N LYS A 107 -14.71 6.66 -2.33
CA LYS A 107 -14.72 7.74 -3.33
C LYS A 107 -15.15 7.27 -4.72
N TYR A 108 -14.79 6.05 -5.10
CA TYR A 108 -15.10 5.48 -6.41
C TYR A 108 -16.25 4.47 -6.39
N GLY A 109 -16.94 4.30 -5.27
CA GLY A 109 -18.12 3.41 -5.18
C GLY A 109 -17.80 1.92 -5.32
N VAL A 110 -16.56 1.50 -5.01
CA VAL A 110 -16.11 0.10 -5.12
C VAL A 110 -15.91 -0.60 -3.76
N ALA A 111 -16.40 0.03 -2.69
CA ALA A 111 -16.36 -0.45 -1.31
C ALA A 111 -17.24 -1.71 -1.11
#